data_AF-A0A3N0CBW8-F1
#
_entry.id   AF-A0A3N0CBW8-F1
#
_cell.length_a   1.000
_cell.length_b   1.000
_cell.length_c   1.000
_cell.angle_alpha   90.00
_cell.angle_beta   90.00
_cell.angle_gamma   90.00
#
_symmetry.space_group_name_H-M   'P 1'
#
loop_
_entity.id
_entity.type
_entity.pdbx_description
1 polymer ?
#
loop_
_entity_poly.entity_id
_entity_poly.type
_entity_poly.pdbx_seq_one_letter_code
_entity_poly.pdbx_strand_id
1 'polypeptide(L)' 'MKFERKHALVLLAVAVWNVLTYARFTKALIDTTEDRATGYYVAHSFLIVVNVLIAVVLGRWGWQALKASRATDADAG' A
#
# COMPACT_ATOMS: atom_id res chain seq x y z
N MET A 1 -14.77 -12.93 -11.76
CA MET A 1 -14.85 -11.45 -11.77
C MET A 1 -13.83 -10.94 -12.78
N LYS A 2 -14.24 -10.13 -13.76
CA LYS A 2 -13.34 -9.63 -14.81
C LYS A 2 -12.61 -8.40 -14.25
N PHE A 3 -11.29 -8.46 -14.14
CA PHE A 3 -10.47 -7.37 -13.61
C PHE A 3 -10.51 -6.18 -14.58
N GLU A 4 -11.41 -5.23 -14.34
CA GLU A 4 -11.44 -4.01 -15.14
C GLU A 4 -10.37 -3.02 -14.70
N ARG A 5 -9.96 -2.15 -15.64
CA ARG A 5 -9.00 -1.06 -15.42
C ARG A 5 -9.35 -0.18 -14.21
N LYS A 6 -10.64 -0.03 -13.90
CA LYS A 6 -11.14 0.67 -12.70
C LYS A 6 -10.69 0.00 -11.40
N HIS A 7 -10.71 -1.32 -11.32
CA HIS A 7 -10.28 -2.07 -10.14
C HIS A 7 -8.77 -1.95 -9.94
N ALA A 8 -7.98 -1.96 -11.02
CA ALA A 8 -6.54 -1.74 -10.95
C ALA A 8 -6.18 -0.35 -10.38
N LEU A 9 -6.91 0.69 -10.79
CA LEU A 9 -6.74 2.04 -10.26
C LEU A 9 -7.12 2.13 -8.78
N VAL A 10 -8.21 1.49 -8.36
CA VAL A 10 -8.61 1.44 -6.94
C VAL A 10 -7.53 0.73 -6.10
N LEU A 11 -7.00 -0.41 -6.57
CA LEU A 11 -5.93 -1.12 -5.87
C LEU A 11 -4.67 -0.27 -5.70
N LEU A 12 -4.28 0.45 -6.74
CA LEU A 12 -3.15 1.39 -6.65
C LEU A 12 -3.43 2.55 -5.72
N ALA A 13 -4.62 3.15 -5.79
CA ALA A 13 -5.00 4.26 -4.91
C ALA A 13 -5.00 3.83 -3.43
N VAL A 14 -5.54 2.64 -3.13
CA VAL A 14 -5.51 2.05 -1.78
C VAL A 14 -4.08 1.79 -1.34
N ALA A 15 -3.23 1.22 -2.20
CA ALA A 15 -1.83 0.98 -1.87
C ALA A 15 -1.08 2.28 -1.55
N VAL A 16 -1.24 3.32 -2.38
CA VAL A 16 -0.62 4.63 -2.15
C VAL A 16 -1.13 5.27 -0.87
N TRP A 17 -2.45 5.27 -0.65
CA TRP A 17 -3.05 5.80 0.57
C TRP A 17 -2.50 5.10 1.82
N ASN A 18 -2.42 3.78 1.78
CA ASN A 18 -1.88 2.97 2.88
C ASN A 18 -0.44 3.38 3.21
N VAL A 19 0.44 3.47 2.20
CA VAL A 19 1.83 3.90 2.38
C VAL A 19 1.91 5.30 2.99
N LEU A 20 1.10 6.25 2.53
CA LEU A 20 1.08 7.62 3.07
C LEU A 20 0.63 7.66 4.53
N THR A 21 -0.40 6.89 4.90
CA THR A 21 -0.87 6.81 6.29
C THR A 21 0.21 6.22 7.18
N TYR A 22 0.86 5.13 6.77
CA TYR A 22 1.88 4.48 7.59
C TYR A 22 3.20 5.24 7.65
N ALA A 23 3.55 6.00 6.61
CA ALA A 23 4.67 6.93 6.68
C ALA A 23 4.45 8.00 7.77
N ARG A 24 3.23 8.56 7.85
CA ARG A 24 2.86 9.52 8.92
C ARG A 24 2.86 8.88 10.30
N PHE A 25 2.33 7.65 10.41
CA PHE A 25 2.36 6.90 11.67
C PHE A 25 3.79 6.60 12.14
N THR A 26 4.66 6.20 11.22
CA THR A 26 6.08 5.96 11.51
C THR A 26 6.77 7.23 12.00
N LYS A 27 6.50 8.37 11.35
CA LYS A 27 7.02 9.67 11.79
C LYS A 27 6.54 10.02 13.20
N ALA A 28 5.24 9.87 13.48
CA ALA A 28 4.71 10.11 14.83
C ALA A 28 5.35 9.18 15.89
N LEU A 29 5.65 7.94 15.52
CA LEU A 29 6.32 6.98 16.40
C LEU A 29 7.77 7.39 16.71
N ILE A 30 8.49 7.94 15.72
CA ILE A 30 9.86 8.46 15.87
C ILE A 30 9.86 9.75 16.69
N ASP A 31 8.90 10.65 16.44
CA ASP A 31 8.76 11.93 17.14
C ASP A 31 8.26 11.77 18.59
N THR A 32 7.89 10.54 19.00
CA THR A 32 7.48 10.24 20.37
C THR A 32 8.68 10.38 21.31
N THR A 33 8.64 11.42 22.15
CA THR A 33 9.66 11.75 23.14
C THR A 33 9.29 11.28 24.56
N GLU A 34 8.07 10.79 24.75
CA GLU A 34 7.61 10.17 25.99
C GLU A 34 8.21 8.76 26.17
N ASP A 35 8.60 8.42 27.39
CA ASP A 35 9.07 7.08 27.73
C ASP A 35 7.88 6.11 27.71
N ARG A 36 7.77 5.32 26.64
CA ARG A 36 6.70 4.34 26.44
C ARG A 36 7.22 2.93 26.60
N ALA A 37 6.38 2.04 27.13
CA ALA A 37 6.73 0.63 27.29
C ALA A 37 7.15 -0.01 25.95
N THR A 38 8.14 -0.90 25.97
CA THR A 38 8.65 -1.60 24.77
C THR A 38 7.56 -2.25 23.92
N GLY A 39 6.50 -2.79 24.56
CA GLY A 39 5.36 -3.38 23.86
C GLY A 39 4.62 -2.42 22.93
N TYR A 40 4.61 -1.12 23.25
CA TYR A 40 4.05 -0.08 22.38
C TYR A 40 4.79 -0.04 21.03
N TYR A 41 6.12 0.05 21.06
CA TYR A 41 6.93 0.11 19.85
C TYR A 41 6.85 -1.17 19.04
N VAL A 42 6.92 -2.34 19.69
CA VAL A 42 6.81 -3.64 19.00
C VAL A 42 5.48 -3.77 18.26
N ALA A 43 4.35 -3.45 18.91
CA ALA A 43 3.04 -3.54 18.29
C ALA A 43 2.91 -2.59 17.07
N HIS A 44 3.33 -1.34 17.22
CA HIS A 44 3.22 -0.36 16.14
C HIS A 44 4.18 -0.67 14.98
N SER A 45 5.41 -1.10 15.26
CA SER A 45 6.35 -1.54 14.22
C SER A 45 5.80 -2.73 13.44
N PHE A 46 5.24 -3.74 14.10
CA PHE A 46 4.65 -4.89 13.41
C PHE A 46 3.47 -4.48 12.53
N LEU A 47 2.59 -3.62 13.05
CA LEU A 47 1.45 -3.08 12.34
C LEU A 47 1.89 -2.31 11.07
N ILE A 48 2.92 -1.47 11.18
CA ILE A 48 3.52 -0.74 10.04
C ILE A 48 4.05 -1.73 9.01
N VAL A 49 4.88 -2.71 9.41
CA VAL A 49 5.52 -3.67 8.50
C VAL A 49 4.47 -4.46 7.72
N VAL A 50 3.47 -5.02 8.40
CA VAL A 50 2.41 -5.81 7.74
C VAL A 50 1.64 -4.97 6.74
N ASN A 51 1.29 -3.74 7.08
CA ASN A 51 0.54 -2.87 6.16
C ASN A 51 1.36 -2.45 4.95
N VAL A 52 2.64 -2.14 5.13
CA VAL A 52 3.54 -1.85 4.01
C VAL A 52 3.65 -3.07 3.08
N LEU A 53 3.76 -4.28 3.63
CA LEU A 53 3.76 -5.51 2.83
C LEU A 53 2.46 -5.66 2.03
N ILE A 54 1.30 -5.43 2.65
CA ILE A 54 0.01 -5.45 1.94
C ILE A 54 -0.01 -4.41 0.83
N ALA A 55 0.45 -3.19 1.09
CA ALA A 55 0.51 -2.14 0.08
C ALA A 55 1.42 -2.51 -1.10
N VAL A 56 2.57 -3.15 -0.85
CA VAL A 56 3.45 -3.66 -1.91
C VAL A 56 2.75 -4.72 -2.76
N VAL A 57 2.05 -5.67 -2.13
CA VAL A 57 1.31 -6.72 -2.84
C VAL A 57 0.18 -6.13 -3.69
N LEU A 58 -0.65 -5.27 -3.12
CA LEU A 58 -1.73 -4.58 -3.83
C LEU A 58 -1.19 -3.69 -4.95
N GLY A 59 -0.09 -2.98 -4.70
CA GLY A 59 0.59 -2.16 -5.69
C GLY A 59 1.10 -2.98 -6.87
N ARG A 60 1.74 -4.13 -6.59
CA ARG A 60 2.22 -5.06 -7.62
C ARG A 60 1.08 -5.63 -8.45
N TRP A 61 -0.03 -6.03 -7.83
CA TRP A 61 -1.20 -6.53 -8.55
C TRP A 61 -1.88 -5.44 -9.38
N GLY A 62 -2.08 -4.23 -8.84
CA GLY A 62 -2.62 -3.09 -9.56
C GLY A 62 -1.75 -2.71 -10.76
N TRP A 63 -0.43 -2.70 -10.61
CA TRP A 63 0.51 -2.41 -11.70
C TRP A 63 0.47 -3.47 -12.81
N GLN A 64 0.46 -4.76 -12.44
CA GLN A 64 0.35 -5.84 -13.42
C GLN A 64 -0.98 -5.80 -14.18
N ALA A 65 -2.10 -5.53 -13.49
CA ALA A 65 -3.40 -5.37 -14.13
C ALA A 65 -3.42 -4.18 -15.11
N LEU A 66 -2.84 -3.03 -14.73
CA LEU A 66 -2.70 -1.88 -15.61
C LEU A 66 -1.85 -2.17 -16.85
N LYS A 67 -0.75 -2.91 -16.69
CA LYS A 67 0.11 -3.33 -17.81
C LYS A 67 -0.63 -4.25 -18.77
N ALA A 68 -1.40 -5.21 -18.24
CA ALA A 68 -2.20 -6.12 -19.04
C ALA A 68 -3.31 -5.38 -19.81
N SER A 69 -4.01 -4.44 -19.17
CA SER A 69 -5.03 -3.63 -19.85
C SER A 69 -4.43 -2.75 -20.96
N ARG A 70 -3.26 -2.15 -20.75
CA ARG A 70 -2.58 -1.34 -21.78
C ARG A 70 -2.14 -2.15 -23.01
N ALA A 71 -1.72 -3.39 -22.81
CA ALA A 71 -1.34 -4.26 -23.92
C ALA A 71 -2.55 -4.63 -24.80
N THR A 72 -3.71 -4.87 -24.18
CA THR A 72 -4.97 -5.13 -24.90
C THR A 72 -5.47 -3.90 -25.66
N ASP A 73 -5.38 -2.70 -25.07
CA ASP A 73 -5.80 -1.47 -25.73
C ASP A 73 -4.92 -1.10 -26.95
N ALA A 74 -3.64 -1.52 -26.96
CA ALA A 74 -2.70 -1.25 -28.05
C ALA A 74 -2.84 -2.23 -29.25
N ASP A 75 -3.38 -3.43 -29.01
CA ASP A 75 -3.66 -4.44 -30.06
C ASP A 75 -5.02 -4.22 -30.74
N ALA A 76 -5.88 -3.40 -30.14
CA ALA A 76 -7.22 -3.07 -30.62
C ALA A 76 -7.32 -1.78 -31.46
N GLY A 77 -6.19 -1.10 -31.71
CA GLY A 77 -6.11 0.13 -32.52
C GLY A 77 -5.26 -0.08 -33.77
#